data_AF-A0A7G1IKK9-F1
#
_entry.id   AF-A0A7G1IKK9-F1
#
_cell.length_a   1.000
_cell.length_b   1.000
_cell.length_c   1.000
_cell.angle_alpha   90.00
_cell.angle_beta   90.00
_cell.angle_gamma   90.00
#
_symmetry.space_group_name_H-M   'P 1'
#
loop_
_entity.id
_entity.type
_entity.pdbx_description
1 polymer ?
#
loop_
_entity_poly.entity_id
_entity_poly.type
_entity_poly.pdbx_seq_one_letter_code
_entity_poly.pdbx_strand_id
1 'polypeptide(L)'
;MLGAIPYSTNRAQLHTDESLLPRHPGARASWNYLVTPGTEHVVVSYDVSRLMRIDDTRRFLVTLGGHDRVDPGAVLAEMTYSHPLYTPESVAAQRLLPTLDDDRVVFAGAYHGWGFHEDGAASGLRAARRLGADWPAATRREVVVPC
;
A
#
# COMPACT_ATOMS: atom_id res chain seq x y z
N MET A 1 -18.80 2.37 -14.82
CA MET A 1 -18.75 2.30 -13.35
C MET A 1 -17.34 1.99 -12.84
N LEU A 2 -16.74 0.83 -13.17
CA LEU A 2 -15.35 0.53 -12.79
C LEU A 2 -14.33 1.51 -13.39
N GLY A 3 -14.57 2.00 -14.61
CA GLY A 3 -13.73 3.02 -15.25
C GLY A 3 -13.78 4.42 -14.60
N ALA A 4 -14.66 4.64 -13.60
CA ALA A 4 -14.71 5.90 -12.85
C ALA A 4 -13.75 5.91 -11.64
N ILE A 5 -12.93 4.86 -11.49
CA ILE A 5 -11.86 4.79 -10.48
C ILE A 5 -10.54 4.96 -11.22
N PRO A 6 -10.06 6.20 -11.43
CA PRO A 6 -8.77 6.43 -12.08
C PRO A 6 -7.63 5.94 -11.20
N TYR A 7 -6.48 5.66 -11.81
CA TYR A 7 -5.29 5.20 -11.10
C TYR A 7 -4.13 6.16 -11.32
N SER A 8 -3.36 6.40 -10.26
CA SER A 8 -2.05 7.04 -10.34
C SER A 8 -0.95 5.99 -10.39
N THR A 9 0.06 6.23 -11.22
CA THR A 9 1.22 5.34 -11.34
C THR A 9 2.35 5.83 -10.45
N ASN A 10 2.82 4.97 -9.55
CA ASN A 10 3.95 5.23 -8.67
C ASN A 10 5.09 4.27 -8.99
N ARG A 11 6.25 4.81 -9.35
CA ARG A 11 7.48 4.03 -9.52
C ARG A 11 8.23 4.03 -8.19
N ALA A 12 8.46 2.84 -7.67
CA ALA A 12 9.23 2.60 -6.46
C ALA A 12 10.59 2.01 -6.83
N GLN A 13 11.65 2.49 -6.19
CA GLN A 13 13.00 1.95 -6.33
C GLN A 13 13.44 1.40 -4.98
N LEU A 14 13.86 0.13 -4.95
CA LEU A 14 14.61 -0.46 -3.85
C LEU A 14 16.10 -0.17 -4.08
N HIS A 15 16.78 0.46 -3.13
CA HIS A 15 18.18 0.87 -3.27
C HIS A 15 18.92 0.93 -1.93
N THR A 16 20.24 1.11 -1.98
CA THR A 16 21.10 1.31 -0.81
C THR A 16 21.64 2.74 -0.65
N ASP A 17 21.22 3.67 -1.50
CA ASP A 17 21.62 5.08 -1.45
C ASP A 17 21.01 5.84 -0.26
N GLU A 18 21.80 6.06 0.80
CA GLU A 18 21.39 6.79 2.00
C GLU A 18 21.33 8.32 1.84
N SER A 19 21.70 8.88 0.68
CA SER A 19 21.73 10.33 0.45
C SER A 19 20.35 11.00 0.56
N LEU A 20 19.27 10.22 0.35
CA LEU A 20 17.88 10.65 0.46
C LEU A 20 17.35 10.69 1.90
N LEU A 21 18.10 10.18 2.87
CA LEU A 21 17.70 10.25 4.27
C LEU A 21 17.98 11.63 4.86
N PRO A 22 17.28 12.02 5.94
CA PRO A 22 17.63 13.21 6.70
C PRO A 22 19.12 13.23 7.07
N ARG A 23 19.75 14.39 6.83
CA ARG A 23 21.16 14.63 7.14
C ARG A 23 21.46 14.46 8.62
N HIS A 24 20.54 14.87 9.48
CA HIS A 24 20.67 14.68 10.92
C HIS A 24 20.24 13.26 11.30
N PRO A 25 21.13 12.41 11.86
CA PRO A 25 20.81 11.02 12.17
C PRO A 25 19.60 10.86 13.09
N GLY A 26 19.42 11.76 14.06
CA GLY A 26 18.27 11.76 14.97
C GLY A 26 16.92 12.07 14.32
N ALA A 27 16.91 12.59 13.09
CA ALA A 27 15.69 12.85 12.32
C ALA A 27 15.32 11.69 11.38
N ARG A 28 16.18 10.66 11.25
CA ARG A 28 15.90 9.50 10.40
C ARG A 28 14.80 8.65 11.02
N ALA A 29 13.71 8.48 10.29
CA ALA A 29 12.58 7.64 10.67
C ALA A 29 12.42 6.48 9.70
N SER A 30 11.53 5.54 10.02
CA SER A 30 11.17 4.46 9.10
C SER A 30 10.56 5.01 7.81
N TRP A 31 9.89 6.17 7.90
CA TRP A 31 9.32 6.90 6.75
C TRP A 31 9.89 8.32 6.76
N ASN A 32 10.49 8.74 5.65
CA ASN A 32 11.07 10.06 5.49
C ASN A 32 10.46 10.72 4.26
N TYR A 33 10.18 12.02 4.34
CA TYR A 33 9.65 12.78 3.21
C TYR A 33 10.56 13.96 2.90
N LEU A 34 10.68 14.27 1.61
CA LEU A 34 11.36 15.45 1.11
C LEU A 34 10.39 16.21 0.21
N VAL A 35 10.00 17.40 0.67
CA VAL A 35 9.16 18.34 -0.08
C VAL A 35 10.06 19.48 -0.54
N THR A 36 10.08 19.73 -1.85
CA THR A 36 10.80 20.88 -2.41
C THR A 36 9.84 22.07 -2.48
N PRO A 37 10.13 23.20 -1.80
CA PRO A 37 9.25 24.37 -1.81
C PRO A 37 8.93 24.84 -3.24
N GLY A 38 7.68 25.19 -3.50
CA GLY A 38 7.22 25.62 -4.82
C GLY A 38 6.98 24.48 -5.82
N THR A 39 7.10 23.23 -5.40
CA THR A 39 6.75 22.05 -6.21
C THR A 39 5.68 21.23 -5.51
N GLU A 40 4.81 20.59 -6.29
CA GLU A 40 3.87 19.58 -5.78
C GLU A 40 4.54 18.19 -5.66
N HIS A 41 5.83 18.08 -6.02
CA HIS A 41 6.56 16.83 -6.02
C HIS A 41 7.02 16.47 -4.61
N VAL A 42 6.55 15.32 -4.13
CA VAL A 42 6.93 14.74 -2.85
C VAL A 42 7.76 13.49 -3.11
N VAL A 43 8.94 13.43 -2.51
CA VAL A 43 9.74 12.20 -2.46
C VAL A 43 9.51 11.55 -1.11
N VAL A 44 9.18 10.27 -1.11
CA VAL A 44 9.02 9.49 0.12
C VAL A 44 10.02 8.34 0.10
N SER A 45 10.84 8.25 1.14
CA SER A 45 11.85 7.20 1.31
C SER A 45 11.55 6.40 2.57
N TYR A 46 11.21 5.15 2.35
CA TYR A 46 11.00 4.13 3.37
C TYR A 46 12.31 3.50 3.71
N ASP A 47 12.67 3.60 4.97
CA ASP A 47 13.77 2.87 5.56
C ASP A 47 13.30 1.50 6.02
N VAL A 48 13.40 0.56 5.10
CA VAL A 48 12.89 -0.80 5.27
C VAL A 48 13.75 -1.57 6.26
N SER A 49 15.06 -1.30 6.29
CA SER A 49 15.96 -1.86 7.32
C SER A 49 15.48 -1.54 8.73
N ARG A 50 15.15 -0.28 9.04
CA ARG A 50 14.62 0.08 10.35
C ARG A 50 13.20 -0.42 10.56
N LEU A 51 12.35 -0.28 9.55
CA LEU A 51 10.92 -0.66 9.64
C LEU A 51 10.76 -2.15 9.96
N MET A 52 11.56 -3.00 9.30
CA MET A 52 11.51 -4.45 9.44
C MET A 52 12.58 -5.00 10.40
N ARG A 53 13.44 -4.14 10.95
CA ARG A 53 14.57 -4.50 11.82
C ARG A 53 15.53 -5.51 11.16
N ILE A 54 15.88 -5.26 9.90
CA ILE A 54 16.83 -6.07 9.14
C ILE A 54 18.23 -5.85 9.72
N ASP A 55 18.91 -6.92 10.11
CA ASP A 55 20.27 -6.92 10.64
C ASP A 55 21.28 -7.13 9.50
N ASP A 56 21.71 -6.02 8.87
CA ASP A 56 22.72 -5.97 7.82
C ASP A 56 23.55 -4.68 8.02
N THR A 57 24.79 -4.68 7.53
CA THR A 57 25.65 -3.49 7.55
C THR A 57 25.17 -2.45 6.53
N ARG A 58 24.48 -2.89 5.47
CA ARG A 58 23.86 -2.05 4.46
C ARG A 58 22.42 -1.74 4.83
N ARG A 59 22.00 -0.53 4.42
CA ARG A 59 20.63 -0.08 4.59
C ARG A 59 19.84 -0.29 3.31
N PHE A 60 18.62 -0.80 3.44
CA PHE A 60 17.68 -0.98 2.35
C PHE A 60 16.59 0.08 2.43
N LEU A 61 16.48 0.86 1.36
CA LEU A 61 15.53 1.94 1.22
C LEU A 61 14.60 1.69 0.05
N VAL A 62 13.33 2.04 0.21
CA VAL A 62 12.37 2.08 -0.90
C VAL A 62 11.93 3.53 -1.10
N THR A 63 12.24 4.10 -2.26
CA THR A 63 11.88 5.49 -2.57
C THR A 63 10.80 5.56 -3.64
N LEU A 64 9.79 6.38 -3.40
CA LEU A 64 8.73 6.75 -4.34
C LEU A 64 8.86 8.22 -4.71
N GLY A 65 8.61 8.55 -5.98
CA GLY A 65 8.60 9.93 -6.48
C GLY A 65 9.97 10.59 -6.64
N GLY A 66 11.07 9.88 -6.35
CA GLY A 66 12.46 10.37 -6.42
C GLY A 66 13.36 9.61 -7.39
N HIS A 67 12.78 9.07 -8.47
CA HIS A 67 13.48 8.24 -9.46
C HIS A 67 14.73 8.89 -10.09
N ASP A 68 14.74 10.21 -10.18
CA ASP A 68 15.80 11.06 -10.69
C ASP A 68 16.87 11.42 -9.64
N ARG A 69 16.63 11.08 -8.37
CA ARG A 69 17.49 11.44 -7.24
C ARG A 69 18.26 10.27 -6.63
N VAL A 70 17.77 9.05 -6.80
CA VAL A 70 18.48 7.84 -6.35
C VAL A 70 19.68 7.60 -7.27
N ASP A 71 20.86 7.35 -6.69
CA ASP A 71 22.02 6.90 -7.45
C ASP A 71 21.70 5.60 -8.22
N PRO A 72 21.73 5.59 -9.58
CA PRO A 72 21.44 4.41 -10.38
C PRO A 72 22.34 3.20 -10.05
N GLY A 73 23.58 3.44 -9.59
CA GLY A 73 24.51 2.38 -9.19
C GLY A 73 24.13 1.68 -7.88
N ALA A 74 23.24 2.30 -7.09
CA ALA A 74 22.76 1.76 -5.82
C ALA A 74 21.37 1.10 -5.92
N VAL A 75 20.73 1.14 -7.09
CA VAL A 75 19.40 0.53 -7.32
C VAL A 75 19.52 -0.98 -7.40
N LEU A 76 18.73 -1.68 -6.59
CA LEU A 76 18.66 -3.13 -6.53
C LEU A 76 17.47 -3.68 -7.32
N ALA A 77 16.33 -2.99 -7.27
CA ALA A 77 15.12 -3.35 -7.99
C ALA A 77 14.21 -2.13 -8.20
N GLU A 78 13.36 -2.22 -9.22
CA GLU A 78 12.32 -1.23 -9.48
C GLU A 78 10.98 -1.91 -9.65
N MET A 79 9.93 -1.28 -9.13
CA MET A 79 8.56 -1.76 -9.26
C MET A 79 7.64 -0.59 -9.61
N THR A 80 6.70 -0.85 -10.52
CA THR A 80 5.65 0.11 -10.87
C THR A 80 4.34 -0.33 -10.23
N TYR A 81 3.78 0.52 -9.39
CA TYR A 81 2.50 0.32 -8.73
C TYR A 81 1.45 1.26 -9.32
N SER A 82 0.20 0.83 -9.29
CA SER A 82 -0.95 1.67 -9.64
C SER A 82 -1.86 1.78 -8.42
N HIS A 83 -2.12 2.99 -7.95
CA HIS A 83 -3.00 3.25 -6.80
C HIS A 83 -4.30 3.90 -7.26
N PRO A 84 -5.47 3.44 -6.78
CA PRO A 84 -6.74 4.07 -7.09
C PRO A 84 -6.76 5.51 -6.53
N LEU A 85 -7.29 6.43 -7.34
CA LEU A 85 -7.49 7.82 -6.96
C LEU A 85 -8.93 8.01 -6.48
N TYR A 86 -9.07 8.53 -5.28
CA TYR A 86 -10.35 8.77 -4.63
C TYR A 86 -10.89 10.17 -4.93
N THR A 87 -11.55 10.32 -6.08
CA THR A 87 -12.32 11.50 -6.46
C THR A 87 -13.80 11.36 -6.07
N PRO A 88 -14.60 12.44 -6.04
CA PRO A 88 -16.05 12.35 -5.83
C PRO A 88 -16.74 11.34 -6.76
N GLU A 89 -16.32 11.28 -8.03
CA GLU A 89 -16.83 10.35 -9.03
C GLU A 89 -16.48 8.89 -8.69
N SER A 90 -15.24 8.64 -8.25
CA SER A 90 -14.81 7.30 -7.83
C SER A 90 -15.59 6.81 -6.61
N VAL A 91 -15.88 7.70 -5.65
CA VAL A 91 -16.66 7.39 -4.45
C VAL A 91 -18.14 7.15 -4.80
N ALA A 92 -18.69 7.93 -5.74
CA ALA A 92 -20.05 7.68 -6.25
C ALA A 92 -20.14 6.33 -6.97
N ALA A 93 -19.15 6.00 -7.80
CA ALA A 93 -19.07 4.71 -8.48
C ALA A 93 -18.87 3.53 -7.50
N GLN A 94 -18.10 3.72 -6.43
CA GLN A 94 -17.89 2.72 -5.38
C GLN A 94 -19.21 2.29 -4.74
N ARG A 95 -20.14 3.23 -4.49
CA ARG A 95 -21.46 2.93 -3.90
C ARG A 95 -22.32 2.01 -4.77
N LEU A 96 -22.04 1.96 -6.06
CA LEU A 96 -22.75 1.13 -7.03
C LEU A 96 -22.09 -0.24 -7.21
N LEU A 97 -20.90 -0.51 -6.64
CA LEU A 97 -20.19 -1.80 -6.76
C LEU A 97 -21.08 -3.02 -6.46
N PRO A 98 -21.90 -3.03 -5.39
CA PRO A 98 -22.75 -4.17 -5.10
C PRO A 98 -23.79 -4.50 -6.18
N THR A 99 -24.11 -3.55 -7.08
CA THR A 99 -25.08 -3.75 -8.17
C THR A 99 -24.45 -4.46 -9.38
N LEU A 100 -23.14 -4.65 -9.41
CA LEU A 100 -22.46 -5.39 -10.48
C LEU A 100 -22.39 -6.90 -10.23
N ASP A 101 -22.57 -7.30 -8.98
CA ASP A 101 -22.47 -8.69 -8.59
C ASP A 101 -23.73 -9.47 -9.02
N ASP A 102 -23.53 -10.72 -9.46
CA ASP A 102 -24.58 -11.71 -9.70
C ASP A 102 -24.29 -13.04 -8.97
N ASP A 103 -25.02 -14.10 -9.30
CA ASP A 103 -24.90 -15.42 -8.66
C ASP A 103 -23.60 -16.17 -9.03
N ARG A 104 -22.87 -15.68 -10.04
CA ARG A 104 -21.68 -16.32 -10.62
C ARG A 104 -20.44 -15.44 -10.55
N VAL A 105 -20.61 -14.12 -10.58
CA VAL A 105 -19.54 -13.13 -10.63
C VAL A 105 -19.73 -12.14 -9.49
N VAL A 106 -18.73 -12.05 -8.63
CA VAL A 106 -18.71 -11.10 -7.50
C VAL A 106 -17.39 -10.36 -7.52
N PHE A 107 -17.44 -9.04 -7.40
CA PHE A 107 -16.25 -8.20 -7.45
C PHE A 107 -15.63 -8.04 -6.06
N ALA A 108 -14.30 -8.06 -6.01
CA ALA A 108 -13.51 -7.79 -4.81
C ALA A 108 -12.25 -7.00 -5.16
N GLY A 109 -11.70 -6.32 -4.17
CA GLY A 109 -10.48 -5.53 -4.31
C GLY A 109 -10.52 -4.28 -3.43
N ALA A 110 -9.34 -3.69 -3.21
CA ALA A 110 -9.17 -2.56 -2.30
C ALA A 110 -10.01 -1.33 -2.66
N TYR A 111 -10.42 -1.21 -3.93
CA TYR A 111 -11.34 -0.18 -4.42
C TYR A 111 -12.77 -0.30 -3.85
N HIS A 112 -13.10 -1.35 -3.09
CA HIS A 112 -14.33 -1.44 -2.29
C HIS A 112 -14.28 -0.64 -0.98
N GLY A 113 -13.11 -0.08 -0.63
CA GLY A 113 -12.93 0.85 0.49
C GLY A 113 -11.93 1.94 0.11
N TRP A 114 -10.95 2.23 0.96
CA TRP A 114 -9.99 3.33 0.78
C TRP A 114 -8.64 2.90 0.17
N GLY A 115 -8.59 1.72 -0.44
CA GLY A 115 -7.43 1.29 -1.22
C GLY A 115 -6.38 0.61 -0.36
N PHE A 116 -6.69 0.30 0.90
CA PHE A 116 -5.79 -0.40 1.81
C PHE A 116 -5.96 -1.91 1.73
N HIS A 117 -5.00 -2.61 2.32
CA HIS A 117 -4.96 -4.07 2.36
C HIS A 117 -6.20 -4.65 3.05
N GLU A 118 -6.68 -3.99 4.12
CA GLU A 118 -7.89 -4.43 4.84
C GLU A 118 -9.14 -4.33 3.98
N ASP A 119 -9.26 -3.30 3.13
CA ASP A 119 -10.40 -3.18 2.21
C ASP A 119 -10.40 -4.31 1.18
N GLY A 120 -9.21 -4.69 0.70
CA GLY A 120 -9.00 -5.83 -0.19
C GLY A 120 -9.38 -7.14 0.49
N ALA A 121 -8.88 -7.39 1.71
CA ALA A 121 -9.18 -8.59 2.46
C ALA A 121 -10.68 -8.70 2.81
N ALA A 122 -11.28 -7.63 3.32
CA ALA A 122 -12.68 -7.59 3.71
C ALA A 122 -13.62 -7.76 2.50
N SER A 123 -13.31 -7.15 1.35
CA SER A 123 -14.09 -7.36 0.12
C SER A 123 -13.95 -8.78 -0.41
N GLY A 124 -12.76 -9.37 -0.37
CA GLY A 124 -12.55 -10.77 -0.73
C GLY A 124 -13.38 -11.73 0.12
N LEU A 125 -13.41 -11.51 1.44
CA LEU A 125 -14.26 -12.31 2.35
C LEU A 125 -15.75 -12.17 2.02
N ARG A 126 -16.23 -10.95 1.73
CA ARG A 126 -17.63 -10.73 1.30
C ARG A 126 -17.94 -11.46 0.01
N ALA A 127 -17.03 -11.42 -0.96
CA ALA A 127 -17.21 -12.08 -2.25
C ALA A 127 -17.25 -13.60 -2.12
N ALA A 128 -16.32 -14.18 -1.37
CA ALA A 128 -16.29 -15.62 -1.08
C ALA A 128 -17.62 -16.10 -0.45
N ARG A 129 -18.12 -15.36 0.56
CA ARG A 129 -19.39 -15.67 1.22
C ARG A 129 -20.60 -15.61 0.30
N ARG A 130 -20.64 -14.62 -0.61
CA ARG A 130 -21.72 -14.51 -1.61
C ARG A 130 -21.73 -15.70 -2.58
N LEU A 131 -20.56 -16.26 -2.86
CA LEU A 131 -20.40 -17.47 -3.68
C LEU A 131 -20.56 -18.78 -2.88
N GLY A 132 -20.99 -18.71 -1.61
CA GLY A 132 -21.25 -19.88 -0.77
C GLY A 132 -20.01 -20.48 -0.09
N ALA A 133 -18.85 -19.83 -0.17
CA ALA A 133 -17.65 -20.22 0.57
C ALA A 133 -17.56 -19.46 1.89
N ASP A 134 -17.32 -20.15 3.00
CA ASP A 134 -17.07 -19.49 4.29
C ASP A 134 -15.62 -19.65 4.72
N TRP A 135 -15.13 -18.68 5.48
CA TRP A 135 -13.79 -18.72 6.06
C TRP A 135 -13.87 -19.42 7.42
N PRO A 136 -13.28 -20.63 7.58
CA PRO A 136 -13.25 -21.29 8.87
C PRO A 136 -12.25 -20.57 9.78
N ALA A 137 -12.64 -19.45 10.37
CA ALA A 137 -11.90 -18.89 11.49
C ALA A 137 -11.98 -19.92 12.61
N ALA A 138 -10.87 -20.62 12.87
CA ALA A 138 -10.77 -21.54 14.00
C ALA A 138 -11.24 -20.80 15.26
N THR A 139 -12.34 -21.28 15.85
CA THR A 139 -12.92 -20.71 17.05
C THR A 139 -11.99 -21.02 18.21
N ARG A 140 -10.93 -20.23 18.43
CA ARG A 140 -10.25 -20.27 19.73
C ARG A 140 -11.10 -19.51 20.73
N ARG A 141 -12.02 -20.23 21.36
CA ARG A 141 -12.39 -19.91 22.74
C ARG A 141 -11.28 -20.48 23.62
N GLU A 142 -10.30 -19.66 23.97
CA GLU A 142 -9.51 -19.98 25.16
C GLU A 142 -10.44 -19.80 26.36
N VAL A 143 -10.74 -20.91 27.01
CA VAL A 143 -11.35 -20.92 28.34
C VAL A 143 -10.35 -20.26 29.27
N VAL A 144 -10.66 -19.04 29.69
CA VAL A 144 -9.96 -18.43 30.84
C VAL A 144 -10.31 -19.28 32.04
N VAL A 145 -9.36 -20.09 32.52
CA VAL A 145 -9.44 -20.75 33.82
C VAL A 145 -9.08 -19.68 34.85
N PRO A 146 -10.01 -19.25 35.73
CA PRO A 146 -9.66 -18.33 36.81
C PRO A 146 -8.78 -19.05 37.85
N CYS A 147 -7.79 -18.33 38.38
CA CYS A 147 -6.86 -18.77 39.42
C CYS A 147 -7.56 -19.22 40.71
#